data_AF-A0A927J310-F1
#
_entry.id   AF-A0A927J310-F1
#
_cell.length_a   1.000
_cell.length_b   1.000
_cell.length_c   1.000
_cell.angle_alpha   90.00
_cell.angle_beta   90.00
_cell.angle_gamma   90.00
#
_symmetry.space_group_name_H-M   'P 1'
#
loop_
_entity.id
_entity.type
_entity.pdbx_description
1 polymer ?
#
loop_
_entity_poly.entity_id
_entity_poly.type
_entity_poly.pdbx_seq_one_letter_code
_entity_poly.pdbx_strand_id
1 'polypeptide(L)'
;MEKKESLITGVSVENFNQQVKCVFQKENYSVRDNGAVLRHPRDGKRIRHYDNQWTFGNFNSKTGYLEIASVRIHRIVSTAFHGEPLTKEHVVDHIDTNRQNNRPENLRWVTRLENVLNNPITRKRIILACGSIEAFLENPSILRENDIAPDFRWMRTVNPKEAQISRDRLLAWAKSDKPSSGGYLGEWIYNHPAQQDQPIEIEVKVPEFVTAKTSNAIQYNWRIPSEFPCCPQGDYNQPIEAYAENLKEGTIFCCNDIYTSFVRKSTMSGDHQSLYVMSESGEKEKAVKPWGLAKIAYEDGLFAHTSLGSFFTIEGVEKQYCLAQGFEWTGGESIDDYC
;
A
#
# COMPACT_ATOMS: atom_id res chain seq x y z
N MET A 1 23.25 1.64 21.36
CA MET A 1 23.24 1.96 19.92
C MET A 1 22.64 0.75 19.22
N GLU A 2 21.33 0.56 19.38
CA GLU A 2 20.61 -0.59 18.85
C GLU A 2 20.02 -0.24 17.49
N LYS A 3 20.28 -1.12 16.52
CA LYS A 3 19.79 -1.01 15.16
C LYS A 3 18.27 -1.14 15.18
N LYS A 4 17.56 -0.16 14.63
CA LYS A 4 16.15 -0.28 14.27
C LYS A 4 16.00 -1.40 13.25
N GLU A 5 15.49 -2.55 13.67
CA GLU A 5 14.97 -3.59 12.78
C GLU A 5 13.68 -3.07 12.14
N SER A 6 13.68 -3.09 10.81
CA SER A 6 12.55 -2.70 9.97
C SER A 6 11.39 -3.67 10.16
N LEU A 7 10.18 -3.16 10.38
CA LEU A 7 8.93 -3.93 10.37
C LEU A 7 8.77 -4.61 9.00
N ILE A 8 9.05 -5.91 8.94
CA ILE A 8 8.91 -6.78 7.78
C ILE A 8 7.42 -7.16 7.67
N THR A 9 6.75 -6.64 6.64
CA THR A 9 5.51 -7.24 6.12
C THR A 9 5.77 -8.70 5.79
N GLY A 10 4.89 -9.63 6.20
CA GLY A 10 5.05 -11.10 6.25
C GLY A 10 5.50 -11.86 4.99
N VAL A 11 6.59 -11.44 4.35
CA VAL A 11 7.32 -12.10 3.27
C VAL A 11 8.74 -12.29 3.78
N SER A 12 9.03 -13.50 4.24
CA SER A 12 10.38 -13.88 4.66
C SER A 12 11.24 -14.24 3.44
N VAL A 13 12.51 -13.84 3.47
CA VAL A 13 13.51 -14.34 2.50
C VAL A 13 13.66 -15.86 2.58
N GLU A 14 13.32 -16.47 3.71
CA GLU A 14 13.37 -17.91 3.95
C GLU A 14 12.14 -18.67 3.43
N ASN A 15 11.08 -17.97 3.00
CA ASN A 15 9.90 -18.61 2.40
C ASN A 15 10.11 -18.80 0.89
N PHE A 16 10.83 -19.86 0.50
CA PHE A 16 11.14 -20.21 -0.89
C PHE A 16 11.07 -21.73 -1.11
N ASN A 17 10.84 -22.18 -2.35
CA ASN A 17 10.86 -23.62 -2.68
C ASN A 17 12.08 -23.98 -3.54
N GLN A 18 12.52 -23.06 -4.39
CA GLN A 18 13.63 -23.26 -5.30
C GLN A 18 14.72 -22.19 -5.10
N GLN A 19 15.97 -22.64 -5.19
CA GLN A 19 17.15 -21.79 -5.21
C GLN A 19 18.07 -22.20 -6.36
N VAL A 20 18.61 -21.22 -7.08
CA VAL A 20 19.55 -21.42 -8.18
C VAL A 20 20.76 -20.50 -8.02
N LYS A 21 21.87 -20.82 -8.69
CA LYS A 21 23.05 -19.96 -8.77
C LYS A 21 23.14 -19.34 -10.16
N CYS A 22 23.58 -18.09 -10.24
CA CYS A 22 23.84 -17.43 -11.52
C CYS A 22 25.05 -16.50 -11.45
N VAL A 23 25.60 -16.18 -12.61
CA VAL A 23 26.60 -15.12 -12.78
C VAL A 23 25.90 -13.96 -13.47
N PHE A 24 25.99 -12.77 -12.90
CA PHE A 24 25.43 -11.56 -13.51
C PHE A 24 26.41 -10.41 -13.36
N GLN A 25 26.73 -9.71 -14.45
CA GLN A 25 27.70 -8.60 -14.45
C GLN A 25 29.04 -8.92 -13.75
N LYS A 26 29.58 -10.13 -13.99
CA LYS A 26 30.83 -10.63 -13.38
C LYS A 26 30.78 -10.82 -11.85
N GLU A 27 29.59 -10.86 -11.27
CA GLU A 27 29.35 -11.19 -9.87
C GLU A 27 28.60 -12.53 -9.77
N ASN A 28 28.87 -13.29 -8.72
CA ASN A 28 28.20 -14.55 -8.45
C ASN A 28 27.03 -14.32 -7.49
N TYR A 29 25.87 -14.92 -7.78
CA TYR A 29 24.68 -14.83 -6.95
C TYR A 29 24.07 -16.21 -6.68
N SER A 30 23.45 -16.35 -5.51
CA SER A 30 22.37 -17.32 -5.29
C SER A 30 21.04 -16.57 -5.33
N VAL A 31 20.02 -17.16 -5.94
CA VAL A 31 18.71 -16.54 -6.14
C VAL A 31 17.61 -17.52 -5.76
N ARG A 32 16.61 -17.05 -5.02
CA ARG A 32 15.43 -17.81 -4.60
C ARG A 32 14.21 -17.46 -5.45
N ASP A 33 13.28 -18.40 -5.59
CA ASP A 33 12.02 -18.22 -6.36
C ASP A 33 11.05 -17.20 -5.74
N ASN A 34 11.27 -16.79 -4.49
CA ASN A 34 10.58 -15.66 -3.88
C ASN A 34 11.14 -14.28 -4.30
N GLY A 35 12.20 -14.25 -5.12
CA GLY A 35 12.85 -13.03 -5.59
C GLY A 35 13.98 -12.53 -4.69
N ALA A 36 14.33 -13.25 -3.61
CA ALA A 36 15.48 -12.92 -2.78
C ALA A 36 16.79 -13.29 -3.48
N VAL A 37 17.83 -12.48 -3.28
CA VAL A 37 19.18 -12.71 -3.81
C VAL A 37 20.20 -12.70 -2.68
N LEU A 38 21.27 -13.45 -2.86
CA LEU A 38 22.49 -13.39 -2.06
C LEU A 38 23.66 -13.21 -2.99
N ARG A 39 24.45 -12.15 -2.79
CA ARG A 39 25.69 -11.91 -3.53
C ARG A 39 26.84 -12.62 -2.84
N HIS A 40 27.62 -13.39 -3.58
CA HIS A 40 28.81 -14.06 -3.06
C HIS A 40 30.03 -13.12 -3.06
N PRO A 41 30.95 -13.27 -2.10
CA PRO A 41 32.23 -12.59 -2.14
C PRO A 41 33.04 -13.05 -3.36
N ARG A 42 33.96 -12.19 -3.81
CA ARG A 42 34.90 -12.54 -4.88
C ARG A 42 36.08 -13.30 -4.27
N ASP A 43 36.54 -14.35 -4.94
CA ASP A 43 37.65 -15.19 -4.47
C ASP A 43 38.90 -14.37 -4.17
N GLY A 44 39.49 -14.59 -2.99
CA GLY A 44 40.69 -13.89 -2.52
C GLY A 44 40.51 -12.39 -2.25
N LYS A 45 39.29 -11.85 -2.31
CA LYS A 45 39.01 -10.44 -2.04
C LYS A 45 38.28 -10.25 -0.71
N ARG A 46 38.41 -9.05 -0.15
CA ARG A 46 37.69 -8.65 1.07
C ARG A 46 36.18 -8.73 0.85
N ILE A 47 35.48 -9.33 1.82
CA ILE A 47 34.01 -9.39 1.88
C ILE A 47 33.45 -7.96 1.93
N ARG A 48 32.48 -7.67 1.05
CA ARG A 48 31.82 -6.36 0.96
C ARG A 48 30.55 -6.34 1.81
N HIS A 49 30.03 -5.14 2.04
CA HIS A 49 28.86 -4.92 2.90
C HIS A 49 27.63 -5.78 2.58
N TYR A 50 27.32 -6.00 1.29
CA TYR A 50 26.16 -6.79 0.86
C TYR A 50 26.48 -8.25 0.51
N ASP A 51 27.70 -8.70 0.75
CA ASP A 51 28.07 -10.10 0.47
C ASP A 51 27.52 -11.01 1.59
N ASN A 52 27.19 -12.25 1.24
CA ASN A 52 26.72 -13.30 2.15
C ASN A 52 25.44 -12.97 2.95
N GLN A 53 24.58 -12.09 2.41
CA GLN A 53 23.31 -11.71 3.03
C GLN A 53 22.18 -11.90 2.03
N TRP A 54 21.13 -12.62 2.45
CA TRP A 54 19.88 -12.71 1.70
C TRP A 54 19.11 -11.40 1.82
N THR A 55 18.61 -10.91 0.69
CA THR A 55 17.83 -9.67 0.65
C THR A 55 16.90 -9.65 -0.56
N PHE A 56 15.77 -8.97 -0.45
CA PHE A 56 14.97 -8.57 -1.61
C PHE A 56 15.55 -7.33 -2.32
N GLY A 57 16.58 -6.70 -1.76
CA GLY A 57 17.16 -5.45 -2.22
C GLY A 57 16.61 -4.22 -1.51
N ASN A 58 17.23 -3.07 -1.76
CA ASN A 58 16.79 -1.77 -1.24
C ASN A 58 15.91 -1.08 -2.28
N PHE A 59 14.82 -0.47 -1.84
CA PHE A 59 13.91 0.26 -2.72
C PHE A 59 14.54 1.56 -3.22
N ASN A 60 14.56 1.74 -4.54
CA ASN A 60 14.98 2.96 -5.20
C ASN A 60 13.76 3.80 -5.57
N SER A 61 13.46 4.83 -4.79
CA SER A 61 12.28 5.69 -4.98
C SER A 61 12.25 6.43 -6.33
N LYS A 62 13.39 6.63 -7.00
CA LYS A 62 13.45 7.26 -8.32
C LYS A 62 13.02 6.33 -9.43
N THR A 63 13.23 5.02 -9.28
CA THR A 63 12.99 4.05 -10.34
C THR A 63 11.91 3.02 -10.00
N GLY A 64 11.48 2.94 -8.74
CA GLY A 64 10.52 1.96 -8.24
C GLY A 64 11.08 0.54 -8.09
N TYR A 65 12.34 0.29 -8.49
CA TYR A 65 12.95 -1.04 -8.45
C TYR A 65 13.68 -1.31 -7.13
N LEU A 66 13.78 -2.59 -6.78
CA LEU A 66 14.67 -3.06 -5.73
C LEU A 66 16.09 -3.27 -6.29
N GLU A 67 17.11 -2.86 -5.53
CA GLU A 67 18.52 -2.89 -5.94
C GLU A 67 19.44 -3.44 -4.85
N ILE A 68 20.46 -4.21 -5.25
CA ILE A 68 21.59 -4.60 -4.39
C ILE A 68 22.88 -4.02 -4.98
N ALA A 69 23.55 -3.14 -4.24
CA ALA A 69 24.73 -2.41 -4.71
C ALA A 69 24.55 -1.79 -6.12
N SER A 70 23.45 -1.06 -6.29
CA SER A 70 23.05 -0.41 -7.56
C SER A 70 22.74 -1.36 -8.72
N VAL A 71 22.63 -2.66 -8.46
CA VAL A 71 22.20 -3.66 -9.43
C VAL A 71 20.74 -4.03 -9.20
N ARG A 72 19.91 -3.93 -10.25
CA ARG A 72 18.47 -4.22 -10.17
C ARG A 72 18.20 -5.70 -9.97
N ILE A 73 17.40 -6.00 -8.94
CA ILE A 73 17.11 -7.37 -8.48
C ILE A 73 16.39 -8.19 -9.55
N HIS A 74 15.35 -7.64 -10.19
CA HIS A 74 14.60 -8.35 -11.23
C HIS A 74 15.47 -8.86 -12.39
N ARG A 75 16.58 -8.17 -12.71
CA ARG A 75 17.50 -8.62 -13.77
C ARG A 75 18.31 -9.82 -13.32
N ILE A 76 18.79 -9.80 -12.08
CA ILE A 76 19.49 -10.95 -11.48
C ILE A 76 18.56 -12.16 -11.45
N VAL A 77 17.31 -11.96 -10.99
CA VAL A 77 16.31 -13.03 -10.92
C VAL A 77 15.96 -13.57 -12.31
N SER A 78 15.72 -12.70 -13.28
CA SER A 78 15.42 -13.11 -14.66
C SER A 78 16.58 -13.89 -15.27
N THR A 79 17.82 -13.43 -15.12
CA THR A 79 18.99 -14.19 -15.59
C THR A 79 19.09 -15.56 -14.92
N ALA A 80 18.77 -15.65 -13.63
CA ALA A 80 18.89 -16.89 -12.87
C ALA A 80 17.85 -17.96 -13.25
N PHE A 81 16.59 -17.56 -13.47
CA PHE A 81 15.48 -18.49 -13.71
C PHE A 81 15.07 -18.59 -15.19
N HIS A 82 15.32 -17.56 -16.01
CA HIS A 82 14.92 -17.48 -17.42
C HIS A 82 16.13 -17.44 -18.36
N GLY A 83 17.35 -17.44 -17.82
CA GLY A 83 18.57 -17.30 -18.61
C GLY A 83 18.84 -15.87 -19.08
N GLU A 84 19.95 -15.72 -19.81
CA GLU A 84 20.32 -14.43 -20.42
C GLU A 84 19.28 -14.01 -21.49
N PRO A 85 19.04 -12.71 -21.67
CA PRO A 85 18.16 -12.25 -22.73
C PRO A 85 18.72 -12.61 -24.10
N LEU A 86 17.84 -12.91 -25.05
CA LEU A 86 18.21 -13.23 -26.44
C LEU A 86 19.03 -12.11 -27.10
N THR A 87 18.70 -10.85 -26.80
CA THR A 87 19.41 -9.68 -27.31
C THR A 87 19.58 -8.62 -26.23
N LYS A 88 20.52 -7.69 -26.42
CA LYS A 88 20.74 -6.54 -25.52
C LYS A 88 19.56 -5.56 -25.46
N GLU A 89 18.63 -5.65 -26.40
CA GLU A 89 17.45 -4.79 -26.48
C GLU A 89 16.30 -5.28 -25.59
N HIS A 90 16.32 -6.55 -25.21
CA HIS A 90 15.34 -7.11 -24.29
C HIS A 90 15.47 -6.46 -22.91
N VAL A 91 14.30 -6.15 -22.35
CA VAL A 91 14.11 -5.65 -21.00
C VAL A 91 13.32 -6.69 -20.20
N VAL A 92 13.42 -6.62 -18.89
CA VAL A 92 12.55 -7.42 -18.01
C VAL A 92 11.22 -6.68 -17.86
N ASP A 93 10.13 -7.36 -18.18
CA ASP A 93 8.77 -6.94 -17.88
C ASP A 93 8.29 -7.61 -16.59
N HIS A 94 7.67 -6.82 -15.72
CA HIS A 94 6.89 -7.29 -14.59
C HIS A 94 5.46 -7.46 -15.07
N ILE A 95 4.98 -8.70 -15.17
CA ILE A 95 3.68 -9.03 -15.74
C ILE A 95 2.55 -8.29 -15.01
N ASP A 96 2.63 -8.21 -13.67
CA ASP A 96 1.70 -7.47 -12.83
C ASP A 96 1.99 -5.96 -12.72
N THR A 97 3.01 -5.44 -13.39
CA THR A 97 3.49 -4.04 -13.32
C THR A 97 3.97 -3.58 -11.93
N ASN A 98 4.07 -4.47 -10.94
CA ASN A 98 4.62 -4.20 -9.61
C ASN A 98 6.13 -4.47 -9.61
N ARG A 99 6.92 -3.39 -9.66
CA ARG A 99 8.40 -3.45 -9.73
C ARG A 99 9.09 -4.05 -8.49
N GLN A 100 8.34 -4.28 -7.41
CA GLN A 100 8.81 -4.92 -6.19
C GLN A 100 8.42 -6.41 -6.10
N ASN A 101 7.59 -6.92 -7.01
CA ASN A 101 7.31 -8.35 -7.14
C ASN A 101 8.32 -9.03 -8.09
N ASN A 102 9.47 -9.41 -7.55
CA ASN A 102 10.57 -10.01 -8.33
C ASN A 102 10.52 -11.53 -8.41
N ARG A 103 9.36 -12.17 -8.19
CA ARG A 103 9.20 -13.61 -8.35
C ARG A 103 9.39 -14.02 -9.83
N PRO A 104 10.12 -15.08 -10.16
CA PRO A 104 10.39 -15.48 -11.54
C PRO A 104 9.12 -15.61 -12.40
N GLU A 105 8.05 -16.18 -11.87
CA GLU A 105 6.76 -16.32 -12.57
C GLU A 105 6.08 -14.99 -12.92
N ASN A 106 6.52 -13.88 -12.30
CA ASN A 106 6.07 -12.52 -12.61
C ASN A 106 7.01 -11.79 -13.59
N LEU A 107 8.15 -12.37 -13.96
CA LEU A 107 9.16 -11.75 -14.81
C LEU A 107 9.21 -12.42 -16.19
N ARG A 108 9.48 -11.63 -17.23
CA ARG A 108 9.77 -12.15 -18.56
C ARG A 108 10.69 -11.21 -19.35
N TRP A 109 11.52 -11.77 -20.20
CA TRP A 109 12.28 -11.00 -21.19
C TRP A 109 11.36 -10.63 -22.36
N VAL A 110 11.28 -9.35 -22.67
CA VAL A 110 10.53 -8.82 -23.81
C VAL A 110 11.27 -7.62 -24.40
N THR A 111 11.05 -7.32 -25.67
CA THR A 111 11.38 -6.01 -26.21
C THR A 111 10.43 -4.94 -25.66
N ARG A 112 10.83 -3.65 -25.77
CA ARG A 112 9.95 -2.55 -25.34
C ARG A 112 8.62 -2.54 -26.10
N LEU A 113 8.66 -2.86 -27.40
CA LEU A 113 7.46 -2.91 -28.24
C LEU A 113 6.55 -4.07 -27.84
N GLU A 114 7.10 -5.26 -27.62
CA GLU A 114 6.31 -6.40 -27.14
C GLU A 114 5.68 -6.13 -25.78
N ASN A 115 6.36 -5.43 -24.87
CA ASN A 115 5.75 -5.05 -23.59
C ASN A 115 4.52 -4.17 -23.80
N VAL A 116 4.65 -3.12 -24.62
CA VAL A 116 3.56 -2.18 -24.93
C VAL A 116 2.36 -2.89 -25.57
N LEU A 117 2.63 -3.82 -26.49
CA LEU A 117 1.57 -4.53 -27.22
C LEU A 117 0.93 -5.67 -26.41
N ASN A 118 1.72 -6.42 -25.65
CA ASN A 118 1.31 -7.70 -25.07
C ASN A 118 1.05 -7.66 -23.56
N ASN A 119 1.37 -6.57 -22.85
CA ASN A 119 0.99 -6.40 -21.44
C ASN A 119 -0.29 -5.55 -21.36
N PRO A 120 -1.47 -6.14 -21.05
CA PRO A 120 -2.74 -5.40 -21.03
C PRO A 120 -2.74 -4.22 -20.06
N ILE A 121 -2.05 -4.37 -18.92
CA ILE A 121 -1.99 -3.34 -17.87
C ILE A 121 -1.15 -2.17 -18.37
N THR A 122 0.03 -2.45 -18.94
CA THR A 122 0.87 -1.42 -19.60
C THR A 122 0.12 -0.73 -20.72
N ARG A 123 -0.55 -1.50 -21.59
CA ARG A 123 -1.32 -0.99 -22.72
C ARG A 123 -2.43 -0.04 -22.27
N LYS A 124 -3.22 -0.43 -21.26
CA LYS A 124 -4.30 0.42 -20.71
C LYS A 124 -3.75 1.73 -20.15
N ARG A 125 -2.63 1.70 -19.42
CA ARG A 125 -1.97 2.92 -18.92
C ARG A 125 -1.51 3.85 -20.04
N ILE A 126 -0.94 3.30 -21.11
CA ILE A 126 -0.53 4.10 -22.28
C ILE A 126 -1.75 4.72 -22.96
N ILE A 127 -2.83 3.97 -23.15
CA ILE A 127 -4.07 4.52 -23.74
C ILE A 127 -4.63 5.65 -22.88
N LEU A 128 -4.62 5.52 -21.56
CA LEU A 128 -5.07 6.58 -20.65
C LEU A 128 -4.18 7.83 -20.71
N ALA A 129 -2.86 7.65 -20.86
CA ALA A 129 -1.90 8.75 -20.88
C ALA A 129 -1.76 9.44 -22.26
N CYS A 130 -1.92 8.68 -23.35
CA CYS A 130 -1.65 9.11 -24.72
C CYS A 130 -2.90 9.13 -25.62
N GLY A 131 -4.06 8.70 -25.12
CA GLY A 131 -5.31 8.55 -25.88
C GLY A 131 -5.40 7.26 -26.71
N SER A 132 -4.30 6.82 -27.31
CA SER A 132 -4.23 5.56 -28.07
C SER A 132 -2.82 4.96 -28.08
N ILE A 133 -2.69 3.73 -28.57
CA ILE A 133 -1.37 3.11 -28.78
C ILE A 133 -0.68 3.70 -29.99
N GLU A 134 -1.46 4.04 -31.01
CA GLU A 134 -0.98 4.65 -32.25
C GLU A 134 -0.34 6.01 -31.95
N ALA A 135 -0.97 6.85 -31.12
CA ALA A 135 -0.41 8.13 -30.68
C ALA A 135 0.92 7.95 -29.91
N PHE A 136 1.02 6.91 -29.08
CA PHE A 136 2.27 6.56 -28.41
C PHE A 136 3.35 6.07 -29.39
N LEU A 137 3.01 5.28 -30.41
CA LEU A 137 3.98 4.79 -31.40
C LEU A 137 4.47 5.91 -32.31
N GLU A 138 3.62 6.90 -32.63
CA GLU A 138 3.99 8.10 -33.39
C GLU A 138 4.90 9.03 -32.58
N ASN A 139 4.61 9.25 -31.29
CA ASN A 139 5.48 10.02 -30.40
C ASN A 139 5.58 9.39 -28.99
N PRO A 140 6.58 8.52 -28.75
CA PRO A 140 6.78 7.90 -27.45
C PRO A 140 7.16 8.89 -26.33
N SER A 141 7.56 10.13 -26.67
CA SER A 141 7.95 11.14 -25.68
C SER A 141 6.76 11.76 -24.93
N ILE A 142 5.52 11.55 -25.38
CA ILE A 142 4.30 12.03 -24.71
C ILE A 142 4.26 11.59 -23.24
N LEU A 143 4.75 10.39 -22.92
CA LEU A 143 4.83 9.89 -21.54
C LEU A 143 5.76 10.70 -20.63
N ARG A 144 6.73 11.42 -21.20
CA ARG A 144 7.66 12.29 -20.47
C ARG A 144 7.19 13.74 -20.44
N GLU A 145 6.46 14.16 -21.45
CA GLU A 145 5.97 15.54 -21.63
C GLU A 145 4.76 15.85 -20.75
N ASN A 146 3.89 14.86 -20.48
CA ASN A 146 2.69 15.03 -19.66
C ASN A 146 2.97 15.09 -18.14
N ASP A 147 4.24 15.10 -17.72
CA ASP A 147 4.70 15.20 -16.32
C ASP A 147 3.97 14.28 -15.33
N ILE A 148 3.53 13.10 -15.81
CA ILE A 148 2.87 12.09 -14.98
C ILE A 148 3.94 11.45 -14.11
N ALA A 149 4.14 12.00 -12.91
CA ALA A 149 5.05 11.44 -11.93
C ALA A 149 4.70 9.96 -11.69
N PRO A 150 5.66 9.03 -11.86
CA PRO A 150 5.40 7.62 -11.62
C PRO A 150 5.04 7.40 -10.14
N ASP A 151 3.79 7.03 -9.84
CA ASP A 151 3.42 6.66 -8.49
C ASP A 151 3.87 5.22 -8.18
N PHE A 152 4.95 5.11 -7.40
CA PHE A 152 5.47 3.84 -6.90
C PHE A 152 4.96 3.49 -5.50
N ARG A 153 4.14 4.34 -4.85
CA ARG A 153 3.69 4.17 -3.46
C ARG A 153 2.87 2.90 -3.26
N TRP A 154 2.18 2.44 -4.31
CA TRP A 154 1.39 1.20 -4.29
C TRP A 154 2.23 -0.07 -4.45
N MET A 155 3.45 0.03 -4.96
CA MET A 155 4.29 -1.13 -5.20
C MET A 155 4.84 -1.63 -3.86
N ARG A 156 4.84 -2.95 -3.66
CA ARG A 156 5.42 -3.59 -2.49
C ARG A 156 5.84 -5.03 -2.79
N THR A 157 6.74 -5.57 -1.99
CA THR A 157 7.01 -7.01 -1.97
C THR A 157 5.76 -7.75 -1.50
N VAL A 158 5.39 -8.82 -2.21
CA VAL A 158 4.14 -9.56 -1.98
C VAL A 158 4.38 -11.07 -1.85
N ASN A 159 3.55 -11.73 -1.06
CA ASN A 159 3.49 -13.19 -1.06
C ASN A 159 2.74 -13.72 -2.32
N PRO A 160 2.78 -15.02 -2.63
CA PRO A 160 2.18 -15.55 -3.85
C PRO A 160 0.67 -15.27 -3.98
N LYS A 161 -0.06 -15.33 -2.86
CA LYS A 161 -1.51 -15.08 -2.83
C LYS A 161 -1.82 -13.61 -3.11
N GLU A 162 -1.11 -12.70 -2.46
CA GLU A 162 -1.23 -11.26 -2.71
C GLU A 162 -0.86 -10.88 -4.15
N ALA A 163 0.19 -11.49 -4.70
CA ALA A 163 0.62 -11.29 -6.07
C ALA A 163 -0.49 -11.69 -7.06
N GLN A 164 -1.10 -12.85 -6.84
CA GLN A 164 -2.19 -13.34 -7.69
C GLN A 164 -3.41 -12.42 -7.64
N ILE A 165 -3.86 -12.03 -6.44
CA ILE A 165 -5.01 -11.13 -6.26
C ILE A 165 -4.76 -9.78 -6.93
N SER A 166 -3.59 -9.18 -6.71
CA SER A 166 -3.20 -7.91 -7.31
C SER A 166 -3.19 -7.97 -8.83
N ARG A 167 -2.61 -9.04 -9.38
CA ARG A 167 -2.58 -9.31 -10.82
C ARG A 167 -3.98 -9.43 -11.42
N ASP A 168 -4.86 -10.21 -10.80
CA ASP A 168 -6.21 -10.43 -11.30
C ASP A 168 -7.03 -9.13 -11.33
N ARG A 169 -6.89 -8.28 -10.30
CA ARG A 169 -7.52 -6.95 -10.28
C ARG A 169 -6.99 -6.07 -11.40
N LEU A 170 -5.67 -5.96 -11.53
CA LEU A 170 -5.07 -5.14 -12.59
C LEU A 170 -5.47 -5.61 -14.00
N LEU A 171 -5.58 -6.92 -14.22
CA LEU A 171 -6.06 -7.48 -15.48
C LEU A 171 -7.56 -7.18 -15.70
N ALA A 172 -8.39 -7.26 -14.67
CA ALA A 172 -9.80 -6.89 -14.75
C ALA A 172 -9.96 -5.39 -15.09
N TRP A 173 -9.17 -4.51 -14.47
CA TRP A 173 -9.15 -3.09 -14.81
C TRP A 173 -8.66 -2.82 -16.23
N ALA A 174 -7.62 -3.52 -16.68
CA ALA A 174 -7.12 -3.39 -18.05
C ALA A 174 -8.19 -3.76 -19.10
N LYS A 175 -9.11 -4.67 -18.77
CA LYS A 175 -10.25 -5.07 -19.61
C LYS A 175 -11.49 -4.19 -19.45
N SER A 176 -11.56 -3.37 -18.41
CA SER A 176 -12.73 -2.53 -18.13
C SER A 176 -12.71 -1.24 -18.96
N ASP A 177 -13.86 -0.87 -19.52
CA ASP A 177 -14.07 0.43 -20.18
C ASP A 177 -14.67 1.50 -19.25
N LYS A 178 -14.98 1.13 -18.01
CA LYS A 178 -15.47 2.08 -17.01
C LYS A 178 -14.37 3.11 -16.67
N PRO A 179 -14.68 4.41 -16.60
CA PRO A 179 -13.74 5.41 -16.09
C PRO A 179 -13.33 5.02 -14.67
N SER A 180 -12.05 5.19 -14.34
CA SER A 180 -11.55 4.90 -12.98
C SER A 180 -12.29 5.78 -11.98
N SER A 181 -13.08 5.17 -11.09
CA SER A 181 -13.54 5.83 -9.88
C SER A 181 -12.30 6.27 -9.10
N GLY A 182 -12.15 7.57 -8.84
CA GLY A 182 -10.97 8.13 -8.19
C GLY A 182 -10.59 7.41 -6.88
N GLY A 183 -9.30 7.42 -6.55
CA GLY A 183 -8.70 6.77 -5.39
C GLY A 183 -7.22 6.41 -5.62
N TYR A 184 -6.45 6.20 -4.56
CA TYR A 184 -5.05 5.76 -4.69
C TYR A 184 -5.01 4.34 -5.27
N LEU A 185 -4.26 4.17 -6.37
CA LEU A 185 -4.14 2.88 -7.08
C LEU A 185 -3.76 1.72 -6.15
N GLY A 186 -3.00 1.97 -5.09
CA GLY A 186 -2.65 0.95 -4.09
C GLY A 186 -3.84 0.46 -3.27
N GLU A 187 -4.71 1.36 -2.82
CA GLU A 187 -5.92 0.95 -2.09
C GLU A 187 -6.87 0.19 -3.00
N TRP A 188 -7.02 0.58 -4.27
CA TRP A 188 -7.85 -0.15 -5.23
C TRP A 188 -7.29 -1.54 -5.59
N ILE A 189 -5.96 -1.68 -5.70
CA ILE A 189 -5.30 -2.97 -6.01
C ILE A 189 -5.36 -3.94 -4.82
N TYR A 190 -5.32 -3.46 -3.56
CA TYR A 190 -5.26 -4.33 -2.38
C TYR A 190 -6.56 -4.40 -1.56
N ASN A 191 -7.49 -3.45 -1.69
CA ASN A 191 -8.81 -3.51 -1.03
C ASN A 191 -9.82 -4.32 -1.86
N HIS A 192 -10.51 -5.25 -1.20
CA HIS A 192 -11.65 -5.97 -1.74
C HIS A 192 -12.87 -5.04 -1.80
N PRO A 193 -13.52 -4.83 -2.96
CA PRO A 193 -14.96 -4.63 -2.99
C PRO A 193 -15.61 -5.99 -2.70
N ALA A 194 -16.51 -6.01 -1.73
CA ALA A 194 -17.38 -7.14 -1.44
C ALA A 194 -18.26 -7.51 -2.66
N GLN A 195 -18.77 -8.75 -2.64
CA GLN A 195 -19.73 -9.43 -3.54
C GLN A 195 -19.07 -10.43 -4.50
N GLN A 196 -19.39 -11.73 -4.53
CA GLN A 196 -20.62 -12.47 -4.18
C GLN A 196 -20.29 -13.91 -3.70
N ASP A 197 -21.23 -14.47 -2.92
CA ASP A 197 -21.19 -15.71 -2.12
C ASP A 197 -20.70 -17.00 -2.81
N GLN A 198 -19.88 -17.78 -2.10
CA GLN A 198 -20.19 -19.18 -1.70
C GLN A 198 -19.48 -19.52 -0.38
N PRO A 199 -20.13 -20.27 0.53
CA PRO A 199 -19.66 -20.46 1.90
C PRO A 199 -18.59 -21.56 1.97
N ILE A 200 -17.39 -21.22 2.44
CA ILE A 200 -16.44 -22.19 2.99
C ILE A 200 -15.95 -21.60 4.31
N GLU A 201 -16.16 -22.38 5.37
CA GLU A 201 -15.93 -22.05 6.79
C GLU A 201 -14.63 -21.26 7.00
N ILE A 202 -14.76 -20.01 7.44
CA ILE A 202 -13.65 -19.10 7.69
C ILE A 202 -13.22 -19.26 9.15
N GLU A 203 -12.05 -19.86 9.34
CA GLU A 203 -11.27 -19.69 10.56
C GLU A 203 -10.75 -18.23 10.58
N VAL A 204 -11.27 -17.43 11.51
CA VAL A 204 -11.01 -15.99 11.66
C VAL A 204 -9.53 -15.74 11.97
N LYS A 205 -8.83 -14.96 11.12
CA LYS A 205 -7.52 -14.38 11.48
C LYS A 205 -7.66 -12.87 11.69
N VAL A 206 -7.41 -12.47 12.94
CA VAL A 206 -7.56 -11.13 13.51
C VAL A 206 -6.63 -10.12 12.79
N PRO A 207 -7.11 -8.92 12.43
CA PRO A 207 -6.30 -7.88 11.79
C PRO A 207 -5.24 -7.32 12.76
N GLU A 208 -4.01 -7.06 12.26
CA GLU A 208 -2.93 -6.42 13.04
C GLU A 208 -3.36 -5.01 13.50
N PHE A 209 -3.61 -4.86 14.80
CA PHE A 209 -3.81 -3.57 15.49
C PHE A 209 -2.55 -3.19 16.26
N VAL A 210 -2.39 -1.89 16.51
CA VAL A 210 -1.46 -1.39 17.52
C VAL A 210 -2.28 -1.20 18.81
N THR A 211 -1.78 -1.61 19.97
CA THR A 211 -2.42 -1.31 21.25
C THR A 211 -2.40 0.20 21.51
N ALA A 212 -3.55 0.78 21.83
CA ALA A 212 -3.63 2.19 22.23
C ALA A 212 -2.97 2.39 23.60
N LYS A 213 -2.72 3.64 24.01
CA LYS A 213 -2.35 3.94 25.40
C LYS A 213 -3.52 3.72 26.37
N THR A 214 -4.75 3.72 25.86
CA THR A 214 -5.98 3.42 26.61
C THR A 214 -6.20 1.91 26.72
N SER A 215 -6.45 1.42 27.95
CA SER A 215 -6.43 -0.01 28.31
C SER A 215 -7.40 -0.92 27.56
N ASN A 216 -8.56 -0.39 27.16
CA ASN A 216 -9.61 -1.14 26.43
C ASN A 216 -9.77 -0.65 24.98
N ALA A 217 -8.73 -0.04 24.41
CA ALA A 217 -8.76 0.46 23.04
C ALA A 217 -7.60 -0.10 22.22
N ILE A 218 -7.89 -0.30 20.94
CA ILE A 218 -6.94 -0.68 19.92
C ILE A 218 -7.05 0.29 18.75
N GLN A 219 -6.01 0.39 17.93
CA GLN A 219 -5.98 1.33 16.83
C GLN A 219 -5.51 0.70 15.51
N TYR A 220 -6.22 1.01 14.44
CA TYR A 220 -6.01 0.54 13.07
C TYR A 220 -5.68 1.71 12.15
N ASN A 221 -4.77 1.49 11.20
CA ASN A 221 -4.28 2.54 10.27
C ASN A 221 -3.77 3.80 10.99
N TRP A 222 -3.38 3.65 12.26
CA TRP A 222 -3.02 4.74 13.15
C TRP A 222 -1.68 4.37 13.80
N ARG A 223 -0.59 5.01 13.36
CA ARG A 223 0.78 4.53 13.65
C ARG A 223 1.31 4.90 15.04
N ILE A 224 0.88 6.04 15.59
CA ILE A 224 1.36 6.55 16.88
C ILE A 224 0.37 6.11 17.96
N PRO A 225 0.78 5.28 18.93
CA PRO A 225 -0.06 4.91 20.06
C PRO A 225 -0.61 6.15 20.75
N SER A 226 -1.93 6.27 20.76
CA SER A 226 -2.63 7.44 21.28
C SER A 226 -3.53 7.05 22.44
N GLU A 227 -3.76 8.01 23.34
CA GLU A 227 -4.78 7.91 24.37
C GLU A 227 -6.09 8.45 23.81
N PHE A 228 -7.19 7.79 24.13
CA PHE A 228 -8.55 8.18 23.77
C PHE A 228 -9.33 8.51 25.05
N PRO A 229 -9.29 9.76 25.55
CA PRO A 229 -9.82 10.10 26.88
C PRO A 229 -11.33 9.93 27.01
N CYS A 230 -12.07 10.07 25.91
CA CYS A 230 -13.51 9.85 25.88
C CYS A 230 -13.90 8.36 25.82
N CYS A 231 -12.93 7.45 25.65
CA CYS A 231 -13.18 6.01 25.53
C CYS A 231 -13.75 5.48 26.85
N PRO A 232 -15.00 4.98 26.86
CA PRO A 232 -15.68 4.56 28.08
C PRO A 232 -14.94 3.38 28.73
N GLN A 233 -14.95 3.31 30.07
CA GLN A 233 -14.27 2.28 30.87
C GLN A 233 -15.29 1.46 31.69
N GLY A 234 -15.35 0.15 31.47
CA GLY A 234 -16.25 -0.76 32.19
C GLY A 234 -17.02 -1.70 31.25
N ASP A 235 -18.01 -2.41 31.81
CA ASP A 235 -18.89 -3.31 31.07
C ASP A 235 -20.12 -2.56 30.56
N TYR A 236 -20.42 -2.71 29.27
CA TYR A 236 -21.52 -2.01 28.61
C TYR A 236 -22.38 -2.98 27.80
N ASN A 237 -23.70 -2.88 27.94
CA ASN A 237 -24.64 -3.59 27.08
C ASN A 237 -24.64 -3.03 25.64
N GLN A 238 -24.39 -1.72 25.50
CA GLN A 238 -24.32 -0.99 24.22
C GLN A 238 -23.07 -0.09 24.20
N PRO A 239 -21.88 -0.68 23.94
CA PRO A 239 -20.60 0.02 24.08
C PRO A 239 -20.44 1.20 23.11
N ILE A 240 -20.96 1.08 21.89
CA ILE A 240 -20.91 2.15 20.89
C ILE A 240 -21.80 3.33 21.30
N GLU A 241 -22.99 3.09 21.85
CA GLU A 241 -23.88 4.15 22.33
C GLU A 241 -23.26 4.88 23.53
N ALA A 242 -22.68 4.14 24.47
CA ALA A 242 -21.97 4.71 25.61
C ALA A 242 -20.79 5.60 25.17
N TYR A 243 -20.06 5.20 24.12
CA TYR A 243 -18.99 6.04 23.58
C TYR A 243 -19.55 7.27 22.84
N ALA A 244 -20.67 7.14 22.14
CA ALA A 244 -21.34 8.26 21.48
C ALA A 244 -21.70 9.38 22.48
N GLU A 245 -22.20 9.01 23.67
CA GLU A 245 -22.56 9.97 24.74
C GLU A 245 -21.35 10.74 25.31
N ASN A 246 -20.16 10.12 25.30
CA ASN A 246 -18.92 10.71 25.78
C ASN A 246 -18.26 11.67 24.76
N LEU A 247 -18.53 11.47 23.47
CA LEU A 247 -17.95 12.26 22.38
C LEU A 247 -18.74 13.56 22.15
N LYS A 248 -18.36 14.60 22.90
CA LYS A 248 -18.97 15.95 22.80
C LYS A 248 -18.04 16.89 22.03
N GLU A 249 -18.60 17.79 21.23
CA GLU A 249 -17.82 18.80 20.52
C GLU A 249 -16.91 19.58 21.48
N GLY A 250 -15.66 19.79 21.08
CA GLY A 250 -14.63 20.48 21.85
C GLY A 250 -13.91 19.62 22.90
N THR A 251 -14.34 18.38 23.15
CA THR A 251 -13.60 17.46 24.03
C THR A 251 -12.39 16.85 23.31
N ILE A 252 -11.40 16.37 24.08
CA ILE A 252 -10.21 15.72 23.50
C ILE A 252 -10.62 14.38 22.92
N PHE A 253 -10.45 14.23 21.60
CA PHE A 253 -10.71 12.98 20.92
C PHE A 253 -9.56 11.99 21.15
N CYS A 254 -8.34 12.40 20.80
CA CYS A 254 -7.14 11.65 21.09
C CYS A 254 -5.95 12.56 21.35
N CYS A 255 -4.99 12.07 22.14
CA CYS A 255 -3.75 12.77 22.42
C CYS A 255 -2.56 11.81 22.58
N ASN A 256 -1.36 12.34 22.36
CA ASN A 256 -0.09 11.70 22.67
C ASN A 256 0.99 12.78 22.86
N ASP A 257 2.25 12.36 22.95
CA ASP A 257 3.38 13.25 23.24
C ASP A 257 3.71 14.21 22.07
N ILE A 258 3.08 14.02 20.90
CA ILE A 258 3.34 14.76 19.66
C ILE A 258 2.16 15.67 19.29
N TYR A 259 0.92 15.22 19.49
CA TYR A 259 -0.26 15.97 19.08
C TYR A 259 -1.50 15.65 19.94
N THR A 260 -2.47 16.56 19.91
CA THR A 260 -3.77 16.52 20.57
C THR A 260 -4.83 16.96 19.58
N SER A 261 -5.89 16.16 19.46
CA SER A 261 -7.04 16.44 18.60
C SER A 261 -8.31 16.58 19.42
N PHE A 262 -9.23 17.41 18.94
CA PHE A 262 -10.49 17.72 19.57
C PHE A 262 -11.65 17.25 18.70
N VAL A 263 -12.70 16.69 19.31
CA VAL A 263 -13.92 16.28 18.61
C VAL A 263 -14.57 17.53 18.02
N ARG A 264 -14.85 17.49 16.72
CA ARG A 264 -15.65 18.50 16.03
C ARG A 264 -17.05 18.02 15.72
N LYS A 265 -17.15 16.79 15.25
CA LYS A 265 -18.44 16.16 14.97
C LYS A 265 -18.34 14.67 15.18
N SER A 266 -19.39 14.07 15.71
CA SER A 266 -19.52 12.63 15.82
C SER A 266 -20.92 12.19 15.39
N THR A 267 -21.04 11.00 14.80
CA THR A 267 -22.32 10.39 14.45
C THR A 267 -22.19 8.88 14.54
N MET A 268 -23.25 8.25 15.03
CA MET A 268 -23.39 6.81 15.06
C MET A 268 -23.98 6.31 13.74
N SER A 269 -23.49 5.19 13.24
CA SER A 269 -24.04 4.53 12.06
C SER A 269 -25.48 4.08 12.33
N GLY A 270 -26.30 4.00 11.26
CA GLY A 270 -27.71 3.62 11.39
C GLY A 270 -27.94 2.20 11.93
N ASP A 271 -26.94 1.34 11.91
CA ASP A 271 -26.94 -0.02 12.49
C ASP A 271 -26.41 -0.06 13.94
N HIS A 272 -26.03 1.09 14.51
CA HIS A 272 -25.48 1.26 15.86
C HIS A 272 -24.16 0.47 16.12
N GLN A 273 -23.49 0.01 15.06
CA GLN A 273 -22.25 -0.77 15.16
C GLN A 273 -20.98 0.09 15.14
N SER A 274 -21.07 1.36 14.76
CA SER A 274 -19.89 2.20 14.58
C SER A 274 -20.15 3.67 14.86
N LEU A 275 -19.09 4.39 15.22
CA LEU A 275 -19.06 5.85 15.28
C LEU A 275 -18.11 6.41 14.26
N TYR A 276 -18.47 7.53 13.66
CA TYR A 276 -17.59 8.35 12.87
C TYR A 276 -17.27 9.60 13.66
N VAL A 277 -15.99 9.93 13.79
CA VAL A 277 -15.52 11.09 14.53
C VAL A 277 -14.66 11.94 13.61
N MET A 278 -15.11 13.17 13.39
CA MET A 278 -14.34 14.24 12.80
C MET A 278 -13.65 15.01 13.92
N SER A 279 -12.34 15.22 13.78
CA SER A 279 -11.52 15.89 14.79
C SER A 279 -10.62 16.96 14.18
N GLU A 280 -10.24 17.95 14.98
CA GLU A 280 -9.31 19.01 14.60
C GLU A 280 -8.09 19.01 15.53
N SER A 281 -6.89 19.20 14.98
CA SER A 281 -5.65 19.39 15.74
C SER A 281 -5.68 20.68 16.57
N GLY A 282 -5.08 20.68 17.76
CA GLY A 282 -4.98 21.88 18.57
C GLY A 282 -4.21 23.02 17.89
N GLU A 283 -4.65 24.28 18.09
CA GLU A 283 -4.08 25.49 17.47
C GLU A 283 -2.56 25.65 17.65
N LYS A 284 -1.99 25.07 18.72
CA LYS A 284 -0.55 25.13 19.03
C LYS A 284 0.31 24.25 18.11
N GLU A 285 -0.29 23.31 17.37
CA GLU A 285 0.43 22.25 16.66
C GLU A 285 0.78 22.60 15.21
N LYS A 286 0.21 23.69 14.65
CA LYS A 286 0.42 24.14 13.26
C LYS A 286 0.47 22.98 12.26
N ALA A 287 -0.47 22.04 12.40
CA ALA A 287 -0.51 20.84 11.58
C ALA A 287 -0.80 21.23 10.11
N VAL A 288 -0.04 20.65 9.19
CA VAL A 288 -0.23 20.83 7.74
C VAL A 288 -1.59 20.31 7.28
N LYS A 289 -2.09 19.26 7.94
CA LYS A 289 -3.41 18.66 7.75
C LYS A 289 -4.13 18.66 9.11
N PRO A 290 -4.80 19.75 9.49
CA PRO A 290 -5.33 19.90 10.84
C PRO A 290 -6.62 19.09 11.07
N TRP A 291 -7.25 18.58 10.02
CA TRP A 291 -8.51 17.84 10.12
C TRP A 291 -8.28 16.33 10.04
N GLY A 292 -8.93 15.56 10.90
CA GLY A 292 -8.82 14.10 10.96
C GLY A 292 -10.19 13.43 10.96
N LEU A 293 -10.25 12.22 10.38
CA LEU A 293 -11.43 11.36 10.39
C LEU A 293 -11.09 10.00 10.98
N ALA A 294 -11.92 9.51 11.89
CA ALA A 294 -11.79 8.20 12.49
C ALA A 294 -13.13 7.45 12.52
N LYS A 295 -13.05 6.13 12.42
CA LYS A 295 -14.15 5.20 12.69
C LYS A 295 -13.88 4.44 13.98
N ILE A 296 -14.87 4.31 14.84
CA ILE A 296 -14.79 3.52 16.07
C ILE A 296 -15.77 2.36 15.96
N ALA A 297 -15.30 1.16 16.23
CA ALA A 297 -16.12 -0.06 16.36
C ALA A 297 -15.82 -0.74 17.70
N TYR A 298 -16.67 -1.67 18.12
CA TYR A 298 -16.45 -2.47 19.32
C TYR A 298 -16.33 -3.93 18.92
N GLU A 299 -15.13 -4.48 19.07
CA GLU A 299 -14.75 -5.79 18.53
C GLU A 299 -13.93 -6.52 19.61
N ASP A 300 -14.25 -7.79 19.87
CA ASP A 300 -13.55 -8.65 20.83
C ASP A 300 -13.35 -8.03 22.23
N GLY A 301 -14.31 -7.24 22.69
CA GLY A 301 -14.27 -6.58 24.01
C GLY A 301 -13.50 -5.26 24.05
N LEU A 302 -13.00 -4.78 22.90
CA LEU A 302 -12.14 -3.61 22.77
C LEU A 302 -12.74 -2.55 21.82
N PHE A 303 -12.45 -1.28 22.09
CA PHE A 303 -12.79 -0.18 21.19
C PHE A 303 -11.73 -0.03 20.10
N ALA A 304 -12.10 -0.40 18.88
CA ALA A 304 -11.28 -0.35 17.69
C ALA A 304 -11.35 1.02 17.00
N HIS A 305 -10.28 1.81 17.09
CA HIS A 305 -10.15 3.13 16.48
C HIS A 305 -9.41 3.06 15.15
N THR A 306 -10.13 3.20 14.04
CA THR A 306 -9.55 3.17 12.69
C THR A 306 -9.38 4.59 12.15
N SER A 307 -8.15 5.00 11.83
CA SER A 307 -7.93 6.27 11.12
C SER A 307 -8.36 6.13 9.66
N LEU A 308 -9.22 7.04 9.20
CA LEU A 308 -9.68 7.14 7.82
C LEU A 308 -8.94 8.25 7.03
N GLY A 309 -7.97 8.91 7.67
CA GLY A 309 -7.10 9.91 7.02
C GLY A 309 -7.08 11.26 7.72
N SER A 310 -6.23 12.15 7.18
CA SER A 310 -6.13 13.56 7.56
C SER A 310 -6.19 14.47 6.33
N PHE A 311 -6.76 15.65 6.53
CA PHE A 311 -7.23 16.55 5.48
C PHE A 311 -6.70 17.96 5.70
N PHE A 312 -6.45 18.65 4.59
CA PHE A 312 -6.00 20.04 4.58
C PHE A 312 -7.13 21.01 4.95
N THR A 313 -8.37 20.67 4.56
CA THR A 313 -9.53 21.56 4.64
C THR A 313 -10.69 20.94 5.42
N ILE A 314 -11.55 21.80 5.97
CA ILE A 314 -12.77 21.36 6.66
C ILE A 314 -13.73 20.71 5.65
N GLU A 315 -13.84 21.27 4.44
CA GLU A 315 -14.66 20.74 3.35
C GLU A 315 -14.20 19.35 2.92
N GLY A 316 -12.88 19.11 2.90
CA GLY A 316 -12.30 17.80 2.57
C GLY A 316 -12.66 16.72 3.58
N VAL A 317 -12.57 17.03 4.88
CA VAL A 317 -12.97 16.07 5.93
C VAL A 317 -14.48 15.89 6.00
N GLU A 318 -15.28 16.94 5.77
CA GLU A 318 -16.75 16.86 5.75
C GLU A 318 -17.25 15.98 4.60
N LYS A 319 -16.62 16.11 3.42
CA LYS A 319 -16.88 15.23 2.28
C LYS A 319 -16.63 13.77 2.64
N GLN A 320 -15.45 13.45 3.16
CA GLN A 320 -15.12 12.06 3.52
C GLN A 320 -15.95 11.54 4.68
N TYR A 321 -16.29 12.40 5.65
CA TYR A 321 -17.21 12.09 6.73
C TYR A 321 -18.59 11.69 6.20
N CYS A 322 -19.12 12.44 5.22
CA CYS A 322 -20.38 12.14 4.54
C CYS A 322 -20.33 10.78 3.81
N LEU A 323 -19.30 10.60 2.97
CA LEU A 323 -19.12 9.38 2.16
C LEU A 323 -18.91 8.13 3.03
N ALA A 324 -18.16 8.24 4.12
CA ALA A 324 -17.87 7.13 5.03
C ALA A 324 -19.12 6.56 5.71
N GLN A 325 -20.18 7.37 5.81
CA GLN A 325 -21.49 6.97 6.33
C GLN A 325 -22.43 6.43 5.23
N GLY A 326 -21.97 6.38 3.97
CA GLY A 326 -22.76 5.90 2.84
C GLY A 326 -23.73 6.93 2.25
N PHE A 327 -23.60 8.21 2.61
CA PHE A 327 -24.40 9.28 2.03
C PHE A 327 -23.78 9.83 0.75
N GLU A 328 -24.60 10.39 -0.13
CA GLU A 328 -24.12 11.13 -1.30
C GLU A 328 -23.61 12.51 -0.90
N TRP A 329 -22.44 12.89 -1.41
CA TRP A 329 -21.89 14.23 -1.24
C TRP A 329 -22.40 15.16 -2.33
N THR A 330 -23.12 16.22 -1.94
CA THR A 330 -23.65 17.24 -2.86
C THR A 330 -22.84 18.54 -2.85
N GLY A 331 -21.74 18.60 -2.08
CA GLY A 331 -20.84 19.74 -2.07
C GLY A 331 -19.87 19.73 -3.25
N GLY A 332 -19.09 20.79 -3.40
CA GLY A 332 -18.05 20.89 -4.42
C GLY A 332 -16.84 19.99 -4.15
N GLU A 333 -15.86 20.06 -5.04
CA GLU A 333 -14.55 19.44 -4.86
C GLU A 333 -13.73 20.20 -3.83
N SER A 334 -12.90 19.47 -3.08
CA SER A 334 -11.93 20.02 -2.13
C SER A 334 -10.51 19.84 -2.68
N ILE A 335 -9.56 20.67 -2.24
CA ILE A 335 -8.13 20.47 -2.53
C ILE A 335 -7.62 19.08 -2.12
N ASP A 336 -8.27 18.46 -1.13
CA ASP A 336 -7.99 17.09 -0.69
C ASP A 336 -8.31 16.03 -1.77
N ASP A 337 -9.15 16.33 -2.77
CA ASP A 337 -9.44 15.45 -3.92
C ASP A 337 -8.30 15.40 -4.95
N TYR A 338 -7.36 16.34 -4.85
CA TYR A 338 -6.28 16.55 -5.82
C TYR A 338 -4.89 16.19 -5.28
N CYS A 339 -4.80 15.66 -4.05
CA CYS A 339 -3.54 15.43 -3.32
C CYS A 339 -3.22 13.96 -3.06
#